data_AF-A0A512TL40-F1
#
_entry.id   AF-A0A512TL40-F1
#
_cell.length_a   1.000
_cell.length_b   1.000
_cell.length_c   1.000
_cell.angle_alpha   90.00
_cell.angle_beta   90.00
_cell.angle_gamma   90.00
#
_symmetry.space_group_name_H-M   'P 1'
#
loop_
_entity.id
_entity.type
_entity.pdbx_description
1 polymer ?
#
loop_
_entity_poly.entity_id
_entity_poly.type
_entity_poly.pdbx_seq_one_letter_code
_entity_poly.pdbx_strand_id
1 'polypeptide(L)'
;MILAEKFVRPVTDTILVMNSSDYSIAKKYNLYKKNLYSINGMGINPCKFPFCTTQNQIYFREKCNISQNDFILVYVAEFSKRKIQKFLIDSIKKLKTQGYSNIKLYLLGDGMLLDEMKRHSESLAINDNIIFKGYTKEVCDYYNISDVCVSSSRIEGLPFNIMEAMSTGLPIIASTIKGHIDLVY
;
A
#
# COMPACT_ATOMS: atom_id res chain seq x y z
N MET A 1 10.55 16.48 15.85
CA MET A 1 9.19 15.91 15.98
C MET A 1 8.84 15.66 17.44
N ILE A 2 9.63 14.90 18.22
CA ILE A 2 9.43 14.51 19.65
C ILE A 2 9.09 15.63 20.67
N LEU A 3 9.30 16.91 20.33
CA LEU A 3 9.12 18.02 21.27
C LEU A 3 7.65 18.19 21.67
N ALA A 4 6.73 17.98 20.73
CA ALA A 4 5.30 18.09 20.99
C ALA A 4 4.83 16.98 21.96
N GLU A 5 5.28 15.76 21.74
CA GLU A 5 4.98 14.59 22.57
C GLU A 5 5.52 14.78 24.00
N LYS A 6 6.72 15.36 24.15
CA LYS A 6 7.26 15.72 25.47
C LYS A 6 6.46 16.81 26.16
N PHE A 7 5.97 17.80 25.42
CA PHE A 7 5.17 18.90 25.96
C PHE A 7 3.83 18.40 26.52
N VAL A 8 3.17 17.47 25.83
CA VAL A 8 1.87 16.92 26.27
C VAL A 8 2.01 15.78 27.28
N ARG A 9 3.20 15.20 27.47
CA ARG A 9 3.44 14.11 28.44
C ARG A 9 2.81 14.34 29.83
N PRO A 10 2.87 15.53 30.47
CA PRO A 10 2.32 15.71 31.83
C PRO A 10 0.81 15.43 31.93
N VAL A 11 0.09 15.54 30.81
CA VAL A 11 -1.35 15.29 30.68
C VAL A 11 -1.70 13.99 29.94
N THR A 12 -0.71 13.22 29.50
CA THR A 12 -0.91 11.92 28.82
C THR A 12 -0.63 10.76 29.77
N ASP A 13 -1.66 10.24 30.45
CA ASP A 13 -1.54 9.10 31.37
C ASP A 13 -1.06 7.83 30.68
N THR A 14 -1.61 7.53 29.50
CA THR A 14 -1.35 6.29 28.77
C THR A 14 -1.04 6.58 27.31
N ILE A 15 -0.05 5.89 26.75
CA ILE A 15 0.23 5.85 25.31
C ILE A 15 -0.01 4.43 24.80
N LEU A 16 -0.72 4.34 23.68
CA LEU A 16 -0.89 3.12 22.89
C LEU A 16 -0.10 3.27 21.59
N VAL A 17 0.73 2.29 21.26
CA VAL A 17 1.51 2.27 20.02
C VAL A 17 1.23 1.00 19.22
N MET A 18 1.25 1.11 17.90
CA MET A 18 0.93 0.02 16.98
C MET A 18 2.15 -0.70 16.40
N ASN A 19 3.35 -0.19 16.66
CA ASN A 19 4.58 -0.77 16.10
C ASN A 19 5.75 -0.71 17.07
N SER A 20 6.72 -1.59 16.81
CA SER A 20 7.94 -1.76 17.60
C SER A 20 8.75 -0.46 17.71
N SER A 21 8.85 0.28 16.61
CA SER A 21 9.65 1.51 16.54
C SER A 21 9.07 2.64 17.40
N ASP A 22 7.76 2.86 17.40
CA ASP A 22 7.09 3.86 18.24
C ASP A 22 7.17 3.47 19.70
N TYR A 23 7.06 2.17 20.01
CA TYR A 23 7.30 1.67 21.36
C TYR A 23 8.71 2.01 21.84
N SER A 24 9.73 1.74 21.02
CA SER A 24 11.13 2.10 21.33
C SER A 24 11.33 3.61 21.48
N ILE A 25 10.72 4.43 20.64
CA ILE A 25 10.79 5.90 20.72
C ILE A 25 10.12 6.41 22.01
N ALA A 26 8.90 5.94 22.30
CA ALA A 26 8.16 6.33 23.49
C ALA A 26 8.92 5.98 24.78
N LYS A 27 9.54 4.80 24.81
CA LYS A 27 10.41 4.35 25.91
C LYS A 27 11.69 5.18 26.00
N LYS A 28 12.41 5.38 24.89
CA LYS A 28 13.67 6.12 24.84
C LYS A 28 13.53 7.57 25.30
N TYR A 29 12.45 8.24 24.91
CA TYR A 29 12.24 9.65 25.22
C TYR A 29 11.29 9.90 26.40
N ASN A 30 10.85 8.83 27.08
CA ASN A 30 9.95 8.87 28.22
C ASN A 30 8.69 9.70 27.93
N LEU A 31 7.94 9.32 26.89
CA LEU A 31 6.84 10.13 26.34
C LEU A 31 5.49 9.93 27.07
N TYR A 32 5.41 9.02 28.03
CA TYR A 32 4.20 8.68 28.77
C TYR A 32 4.35 9.03 30.26
N LYS A 33 3.22 9.22 30.96
CA LYS A 33 3.19 9.50 32.40
C LYS A 33 3.07 8.24 33.25
N LYS A 34 2.16 7.33 32.91
CA LYS A 34 1.92 6.09 33.66
C LYS A 34 2.19 4.85 32.83
N ASN A 35 1.47 4.69 31.71
CA ASN A 35 1.46 3.42 30.97
C ASN A 35 1.88 3.58 29.51
N LEU A 36 2.56 2.56 29.00
CA LEU A 36 2.86 2.38 27.59
C LEU A 36 2.45 0.96 27.19
N TYR A 37 1.54 0.82 26.24
CA TYR A 37 1.12 -0.47 25.73
C TYR A 37 1.38 -0.58 24.22
N SER A 38 1.83 -1.76 23.80
CA SER A 38 1.81 -2.15 22.40
C SER A 38 0.48 -2.83 22.10
N ILE A 39 -0.22 -2.36 21.08
CA ILE A 39 -1.39 -3.05 20.54
C ILE A 39 -0.99 -3.84 19.31
N ASN A 40 -1.64 -4.98 19.06
CA ASN A 40 -1.34 -5.90 17.96
C ASN A 40 -1.81 -5.38 16.58
N GLY A 41 -1.79 -4.06 16.38
CA GLY A 41 -2.31 -3.38 15.19
C GLY A 41 -3.83 -3.19 15.21
N MET A 42 -4.40 -3.04 14.02
CA MET A 42 -5.83 -2.85 13.78
C MET A 42 -6.40 -4.09 13.07
N GLY A 43 -7.66 -4.43 13.30
CA GLY A 43 -8.33 -5.52 12.58
C GLY A 43 -8.70 -5.15 11.15
N ILE A 44 -8.71 -6.14 10.25
CA ILE A 44 -9.35 -6.08 8.93
C ILE A 44 -10.70 -6.79 9.02
N ASN A 45 -11.71 -6.29 8.29
CA ASN A 45 -12.98 -7.00 8.14
C ASN A 45 -12.86 -8.05 7.02
N PRO A 46 -12.80 -9.37 7.34
CA PRO A 46 -12.63 -10.41 6.33
C PRO A 46 -13.85 -10.56 5.42
N CYS A 47 -15.04 -10.11 5.84
CA CYS A 47 -16.21 -10.09 4.96
C CYS A 47 -16.09 -9.04 3.86
N LYS A 48 -15.34 -7.96 4.11
CA LYS A 48 -15.06 -6.90 3.12
C LYS A 48 -13.89 -7.27 2.20
N PHE A 49 -12.93 -8.04 2.72
CA PHE A 49 -11.73 -8.49 2.00
C PHE A 49 -11.57 -10.00 2.14
N PRO A 50 -12.46 -10.80 1.53
CA PRO A 50 -12.40 -12.25 1.61
C PRO A 50 -11.18 -12.79 0.86
N PHE A 51 -10.67 -13.93 1.30
CA PHE A 51 -9.59 -14.62 0.61
C PHE A 51 -9.97 -14.95 -0.84
N CYS A 52 -9.13 -14.55 -1.80
CA CYS A 52 -9.35 -14.80 -3.21
C CYS A 52 -8.67 -16.11 -3.62
N THR A 53 -9.45 -17.06 -4.13
CA THR A 53 -8.93 -18.28 -4.74
C THR A 53 -8.53 -18.04 -6.19
N THR A 54 -7.68 -18.89 -6.76
CA THR A 54 -7.32 -18.83 -8.18
C THR A 54 -8.56 -18.89 -9.09
N GLN A 55 -9.55 -19.70 -8.76
CA GLN A 55 -10.80 -19.79 -9.52
C GLN A 55 -11.58 -18.47 -9.48
N ASN A 56 -11.64 -17.81 -8.31
CA ASN A 56 -12.29 -16.51 -8.17
C ASN A 56 -11.55 -15.44 -8.98
N GLN A 57 -10.21 -15.42 -8.93
CA GLN A 57 -9.40 -14.48 -9.71
C GLN A 57 -9.65 -14.63 -11.22
N ILE A 58 -9.67 -15.87 -11.74
CA ILE A 58 -9.97 -16.13 -13.16
C ILE A 58 -11.35 -15.57 -13.52
N TYR A 59 -12.38 -15.86 -12.71
CA TYR A 59 -13.74 -15.35 -12.90
C TYR A 59 -13.81 -13.83 -12.90
N PHE A 60 -13.16 -13.16 -11.93
CA PHE A 60 -13.16 -11.69 -11.86
C PHE A 60 -12.42 -11.07 -13.05
N ARG A 61 -11.32 -11.69 -13.52
CA ARG A 61 -10.61 -11.24 -14.71
C ARG A 61 -11.47 -11.35 -15.96
N GLU A 62 -12.18 -12.45 -16.15
CA GLU A 62 -13.13 -12.62 -17.27
C GLU A 62 -14.24 -11.57 -17.23
N LYS A 63 -14.86 -11.38 -16.06
CA LYS A 63 -15.91 -10.38 -15.86
C LYS A 63 -15.45 -8.96 -16.17
N CYS A 64 -14.19 -8.66 -15.90
CA CYS A 64 -13.58 -7.34 -16.12
C CYS A 64 -12.89 -7.19 -17.49
N ASN A 65 -12.99 -8.19 -18.38
CA ASN A 65 -12.28 -8.23 -19.67
C ASN A 65 -10.76 -8.05 -19.53
N ILE A 66 -10.18 -8.70 -18.52
CA ILE A 66 -8.75 -8.71 -18.25
C ILE A 66 -8.16 -10.01 -18.79
N SER A 67 -7.04 -9.90 -19.52
CA SER A 67 -6.34 -11.06 -20.04
C SER A 67 -5.76 -11.90 -18.91
N GLN A 68 -5.95 -13.22 -18.99
CA GLN A 68 -5.32 -14.15 -18.03
C GLN A 68 -3.79 -14.16 -18.16
N ASN A 69 -3.26 -13.74 -19.30
CA ASN A 69 -1.82 -13.63 -19.53
C ASN A 69 -1.21 -12.34 -18.98
N ASP A 70 -2.02 -11.36 -18.54
CA ASP A 70 -1.49 -10.15 -17.91
C ASP A 70 -0.96 -10.46 -16.51
N PHE A 71 0.18 -9.86 -16.16
CA PHE A 71 0.70 -9.86 -14.80
C PHE A 71 0.38 -8.51 -14.14
N ILE A 72 -0.51 -8.52 -13.16
CA ILE A 72 -1.15 -7.34 -12.60
C ILE A 72 -0.60 -7.02 -11.22
N LEU A 73 0.00 -5.83 -11.12
CA LEU A 73 0.40 -5.19 -9.88
C LEU A 73 -0.67 -4.18 -9.50
N VAL A 74 -1.04 -4.14 -8.23
CA VAL A 74 -1.98 -3.13 -7.70
C VAL A 74 -1.34 -2.31 -6.60
N TYR A 75 -1.58 -1.01 -6.64
CA TYR A 75 -1.21 -0.10 -5.56
C TYR A 75 -2.37 0.85 -5.25
N VAL A 76 -2.89 0.72 -4.03
CA VAL A 76 -3.98 1.53 -3.51
C VAL A 76 -3.38 2.57 -2.58
N ALA A 77 -3.31 3.82 -3.04
CA ALA A 77 -2.70 4.90 -2.29
C ALA A 77 -3.07 6.28 -2.85
N GLU A 78 -3.13 7.27 -1.96
CA GLU A 78 -3.18 8.68 -2.35
C GLU A 78 -1.96 9.08 -3.20
N PHE A 79 -2.19 9.84 -4.27
CA PHE A 79 -1.12 10.38 -5.12
C PHE A 79 -0.39 11.53 -4.42
N SER A 80 0.65 11.17 -3.65
CA SER A 80 1.42 12.10 -2.82
C SER A 80 2.92 11.77 -2.82
N LYS A 81 3.76 12.74 -2.44
CA LYS A 81 5.22 12.57 -2.35
C LYS A 81 5.65 11.43 -1.41
N ARG A 82 4.81 11.11 -0.42
CA ARG A 82 5.05 10.04 0.55
C ARG A 82 4.88 8.65 -0.06
N LYS A 83 3.98 8.51 -1.05
CA LYS A 83 3.60 7.21 -1.64
C LYS A 83 4.45 6.81 -2.84
N ILE A 84 5.20 7.75 -3.44
CA ILE A 84 6.18 7.55 -4.52
C ILE A 84 5.68 6.64 -5.66
N GLN A 85 4.53 6.94 -6.26
CA GLN A 85 4.05 6.21 -7.43
C GLN A 85 5.04 6.27 -8.61
N LYS A 86 5.79 7.38 -8.73
CA LYS A 86 6.81 7.56 -9.77
C LYS A 86 7.83 6.41 -9.81
N PHE A 87 8.28 5.93 -8.65
CA PHE A 87 9.23 4.82 -8.55
C PHE A 87 8.67 3.53 -9.17
N LEU A 88 7.40 3.23 -8.92
CA LEU A 88 6.75 2.06 -9.50
C LEU A 88 6.58 2.22 -11.01
N ILE A 89 6.17 3.41 -11.49
CA ILE A 89 6.04 3.70 -12.93
C ILE A 89 7.40 3.52 -13.65
N ASP A 90 8.48 4.08 -13.08
CA ASP A 90 9.84 3.90 -13.59
C ASP A 90 10.27 2.42 -13.60
N SER A 91 9.83 1.63 -12.60
CA SER A 91 10.12 0.20 -12.52
C SER A 91 9.39 -0.60 -13.60
N ILE A 92 8.12 -0.25 -13.90
CA ILE A 92 7.38 -0.83 -15.01
C ILE A 92 8.07 -0.55 -16.34
N LYS A 93 8.60 0.66 -16.55
CA LYS A 93 9.41 0.96 -17.75
C LYS A 93 10.60 0.01 -17.88
N LYS A 94 11.35 -0.21 -16.79
CA LYS A 94 12.51 -1.11 -16.78
C LYS A 94 12.11 -2.55 -17.11
N LEU A 95 11.04 -3.05 -16.50
CA LEU A 95 10.54 -4.41 -16.78
C LEU A 95 10.08 -4.56 -18.23
N LYS A 96 9.36 -3.58 -18.77
CA LYS A 96 8.99 -3.57 -20.19
C LYS A 96 10.21 -3.62 -21.11
N THR A 97 11.27 -2.86 -20.81
CA THR A 97 12.52 -2.89 -21.60
C THR A 97 13.28 -4.21 -21.50
N GLN A 98 13.02 -5.01 -20.46
CA GLN A 98 13.58 -6.36 -20.30
C GLN A 98 12.73 -7.45 -20.98
N GLY A 99 11.65 -7.08 -21.68
CA GLY A 99 10.80 -8.01 -22.42
C GLY A 99 9.49 -8.41 -21.72
N TYR A 100 9.26 -7.94 -20.49
CA TYR A 100 8.00 -8.19 -19.76
C TYR A 100 6.91 -7.21 -20.23
N SER A 101 6.33 -7.46 -21.39
CA SER A 101 5.36 -6.54 -22.04
C SER A 101 3.93 -6.64 -21.49
N ASN A 102 3.55 -7.79 -20.94
CA ASN A 102 2.24 -8.12 -20.36
C ASN A 102 2.06 -7.65 -18.91
N ILE A 103 2.99 -6.87 -18.38
CA ILE A 103 2.91 -6.33 -17.02
C ILE A 103 2.01 -5.10 -16.96
N LYS A 104 1.09 -5.04 -15.98
CA LYS A 104 0.16 -3.92 -15.78
C LYS A 104 0.20 -3.45 -14.35
N LEU A 105 0.30 -2.14 -14.13
CA LEU A 105 0.25 -1.49 -12.83
C LEU A 105 -1.05 -0.71 -12.68
N TYR A 106 -1.93 -1.18 -11.80
CA TYR A 106 -3.17 -0.51 -11.42
C TYR A 106 -2.89 0.43 -10.25
N LEU A 107 -3.08 1.72 -10.48
CA LEU A 107 -2.95 2.76 -9.48
C LEU A 107 -4.34 3.26 -9.09
N LEU A 108 -4.72 2.96 -7.85
CA LEU A 108 -6.01 3.32 -7.27
C LEU A 108 -5.82 4.42 -6.23
N GLY A 109 -6.65 5.46 -6.31
CA GLY A 109 -6.60 6.60 -5.43
C GLY A 109 -6.70 7.92 -6.19
N ASP A 110 -6.64 9.00 -5.44
CA ASP A 110 -6.62 10.37 -5.95
C ASP A 110 -5.53 11.14 -5.23
N GLY A 111 -5.22 12.36 -5.65
CA GLY A 111 -4.30 13.25 -4.95
C GLY A 111 -3.55 14.19 -5.88
N MET A 112 -2.81 15.10 -5.25
CA MET A 112 -2.15 16.23 -5.93
C MET A 112 -1.17 15.81 -7.04
N LEU A 113 -0.60 14.60 -6.97
CA LEU A 113 0.36 14.13 -7.97
C LEU A 113 -0.26 13.31 -9.11
N LEU A 114 -1.58 13.09 -9.13
CA LEU A 114 -2.22 12.21 -10.12
C LEU A 114 -1.91 12.63 -11.57
N ASP A 115 -2.13 13.90 -11.90
CA ASP A 115 -1.90 14.40 -13.27
C ASP A 115 -0.41 14.42 -13.64
N GLU A 116 0.47 14.65 -12.66
CA GLU A 116 1.92 14.52 -12.87
C GLU A 116 2.28 13.08 -13.22
N MET A 117 1.72 12.10 -12.52
CA MET A 117 2.02 10.68 -12.78
C MET A 117 1.49 10.21 -14.13
N LYS A 118 0.32 10.70 -14.59
CA LYS A 118 -0.19 10.44 -15.94
C LYS A 118 0.74 10.99 -17.02
N ARG A 119 1.14 12.26 -16.92
CA ARG A 119 2.11 12.87 -17.85
C ARG A 119 3.45 12.13 -17.83
N HIS A 120 3.86 11.65 -16.65
CA HIS A 120 5.10 10.89 -16.50
C HIS A 120 5.02 9.54 -17.23
N SER A 121 3.93 8.77 -17.11
CA SER A 121 3.76 7.52 -17.87
C SER A 121 3.71 7.75 -19.39
N GLU A 122 3.11 8.88 -19.81
CA GLU A 122 3.03 9.28 -21.22
C GLU A 122 4.40 9.58 -21.80
N SER A 123 5.21 10.38 -21.10
CA SER A 123 6.57 10.69 -21.54
C SER A 123 7.47 9.46 -21.64
N LEU A 124 7.16 8.39 -20.89
CA LEU A 124 7.87 7.12 -20.94
C LEU A 124 7.33 6.14 -22.00
N ALA A 125 6.23 6.48 -22.68
CA ALA A 125 5.51 5.63 -23.64
C ALA A 125 5.10 4.26 -23.07
N ILE A 126 4.54 4.25 -21.85
CA ILE A 126 4.07 3.04 -21.15
C ILE A 126 2.62 3.13 -20.67
N ASN A 127 1.82 4.00 -21.27
CA ASN A 127 0.42 4.24 -20.88
C ASN A 127 -0.41 2.95 -20.83
N ASP A 128 -0.17 2.03 -21.78
CA ASP A 128 -0.88 0.76 -21.86
C ASP A 128 -0.57 -0.17 -20.67
N ASN A 129 0.55 0.06 -19.99
CA ASN A 129 1.00 -0.68 -18.82
C ASN A 129 0.60 -0.02 -17.50
N ILE A 130 0.16 1.26 -17.49
CA ILE A 130 -0.20 1.99 -16.27
C ILE A 130 -1.68 2.37 -16.29
N ILE A 131 -2.47 1.75 -15.42
CA ILE A 131 -3.92 1.93 -15.36
C ILE A 131 -4.25 2.81 -14.16
N PHE A 132 -4.61 4.06 -14.43
CA PHE A 132 -5.11 4.99 -13.41
C PHE A 132 -6.62 4.81 -13.25
N LYS A 133 -7.06 4.26 -12.11
CA LYS A 133 -8.50 4.05 -11.84
C LYS A 133 -9.17 5.17 -11.06
N GLY A 134 -8.39 6.06 -10.45
CA GLY A 134 -8.92 7.10 -9.57
C GLY A 134 -9.36 6.52 -8.23
N TYR A 135 -10.06 7.33 -7.44
CA TYR A 135 -10.64 6.89 -6.17
C TYR A 135 -11.78 5.89 -6.42
N THR A 136 -11.76 4.77 -5.69
CA THR A 136 -12.82 3.76 -5.74
C THR A 136 -13.06 3.17 -4.35
N LYS A 137 -14.31 2.80 -4.09
CA LYS A 137 -14.71 2.02 -2.90
C LYS A 137 -14.59 0.52 -3.13
N GLU A 138 -14.61 0.09 -4.39
CA GLU A 138 -14.57 -1.31 -4.82
C GLU A 138 -13.13 -1.84 -4.86
N VAL A 139 -12.32 -1.55 -3.84
CA VAL A 139 -10.90 -1.90 -3.81
C VAL A 139 -10.69 -3.42 -3.86
N CYS A 140 -11.58 -4.19 -3.21
CA CYS A 140 -11.51 -5.65 -3.18
C CYS A 140 -11.55 -6.27 -4.58
N ASP A 141 -12.32 -5.71 -5.51
CA ASP A 141 -12.38 -6.21 -6.89
C ASP A 141 -11.01 -6.09 -7.59
N TYR A 142 -10.28 -5.00 -7.30
CA TYR A 142 -8.95 -4.78 -7.84
C TYR A 142 -7.90 -5.67 -7.18
N TYR A 143 -8.05 -6.01 -5.91
CA TYR A 143 -7.24 -7.05 -5.29
C TYR A 143 -7.52 -8.41 -5.95
N ASN A 144 -8.79 -8.76 -6.16
CA ASN A 144 -9.19 -10.06 -6.70
C ASN A 144 -8.68 -10.33 -8.12
N ILE A 145 -8.45 -9.29 -8.94
CA ILE A 145 -7.89 -9.45 -10.30
C ILE A 145 -6.35 -9.40 -10.33
N SER A 146 -5.70 -9.02 -9.24
CA SER A 146 -4.26 -8.73 -9.22
C SER A 146 -3.42 -9.91 -8.77
N ASP A 147 -2.19 -9.99 -9.27
CA ASP A 147 -1.22 -11.03 -8.90
C ASP A 147 -0.37 -10.63 -7.70
N VAL A 148 -0.14 -9.34 -7.51
CA VAL A 148 0.69 -8.81 -6.42
C VAL A 148 0.24 -7.42 -6.01
N CYS A 149 0.19 -7.16 -4.71
CA CYS A 149 0.05 -5.82 -4.18
C CYS A 149 1.43 -5.22 -3.96
N VAL A 150 1.66 -4.01 -4.49
CA VAL A 150 2.92 -3.30 -4.34
C VAL A 150 2.75 -2.02 -3.52
N SER A 151 3.79 -1.65 -2.77
CA SER A 151 3.82 -0.40 -2.01
C SER A 151 5.20 0.23 -2.01
N SER A 152 5.33 1.43 -2.57
CA SER A 152 6.57 2.22 -2.61
C SER A 152 6.60 3.36 -1.60
N SER A 153 5.74 3.33 -0.57
CA SER A 153 5.68 4.36 0.47
C SER A 153 7.04 4.61 1.15
N ARG A 154 7.29 5.87 1.55
CA ARG A 154 8.46 6.25 2.38
C ARG A 154 8.20 6.17 3.86
N ILE A 155 6.96 6.44 4.26
CA ILE A 155 6.55 6.59 5.66
C ILE A 155 5.13 6.05 5.76
N GLU A 156 4.88 5.13 6.68
CA GLU A 156 3.57 4.62 7.07
C GLU A 156 3.56 4.43 8.58
N GLY A 157 2.41 4.70 9.20
CA GLY A 157 2.13 4.29 10.58
C GLY A 157 1.68 2.83 10.59
N LEU A 158 0.52 2.57 9.96
CA LEU A 158 -0.02 1.24 9.70
C LEU A 158 -0.58 1.22 8.26
N PRO A 159 -0.06 0.40 7.35
CA PRO A 159 -0.45 0.39 5.94
C PRO A 159 -1.71 -0.45 5.72
N PHE A 160 -2.90 0.14 5.94
CA PHE A 160 -4.18 -0.55 5.73
C PHE A 160 -4.32 -1.20 4.36
N ASN A 161 -3.84 -0.54 3.30
CA ASN A 161 -3.88 -1.07 1.94
C ASN A 161 -3.13 -2.41 1.78
N ILE A 162 -2.04 -2.62 2.52
CA ILE A 162 -1.29 -3.88 2.53
C ILE A 162 -2.06 -4.91 3.34
N MET A 163 -2.60 -4.55 4.50
CA MET A 163 -3.38 -5.46 5.34
C MET A 163 -4.65 -5.96 4.62
N GLU A 164 -5.34 -5.07 3.89
CA GLU A 164 -6.50 -5.41 3.07
C GLU A 164 -6.11 -6.38 1.94
N ALA A 165 -5.00 -6.13 1.24
CA ALA A 165 -4.48 -7.03 0.21
C ALA A 165 -4.05 -8.40 0.78
N MET A 166 -3.35 -8.43 1.92
CA MET A 166 -2.97 -9.68 2.59
C MET A 166 -4.19 -10.51 2.99
N SER A 167 -5.28 -9.87 3.44
CA SER A 167 -6.54 -10.55 3.77
C SER A 167 -7.16 -11.27 2.55
N THR A 168 -6.93 -10.74 1.34
CA THR A 168 -7.36 -11.38 0.10
C THR A 168 -6.41 -12.47 -0.41
N GLY A 169 -5.29 -12.72 0.29
CA GLY A 169 -4.29 -13.72 -0.11
C GLY A 169 -3.25 -13.20 -1.11
N LEU A 170 -3.22 -11.90 -1.40
CA LEU A 170 -2.28 -11.33 -2.36
C LEU A 170 -0.84 -11.31 -1.80
N PRO A 171 0.15 -11.81 -2.54
CA PRO A 171 1.55 -11.56 -2.27
C PRO A 171 1.85 -10.06 -2.23
N ILE A 172 2.78 -9.65 -1.36
CA ILE A 172 3.12 -8.24 -1.13
C ILE A 172 4.57 -7.98 -1.52
N ILE A 173 4.81 -6.92 -2.32
CA ILE A 173 6.15 -6.34 -2.52
C ILE A 173 6.13 -4.91 -1.99
N ALA A 174 6.88 -4.64 -0.93
CA ALA A 174 6.84 -3.35 -0.26
C ALA A 174 8.25 -2.82 0.03
N SER A 175 8.40 -1.50 0.04
CA SER A 175 9.64 -0.85 0.49
C SER A 175 9.96 -1.19 1.95
N THR A 176 11.24 -1.29 2.30
CA THR A 176 11.66 -1.56 3.69
C THR A 176 11.54 -0.31 4.54
N ILE A 177 10.33 -0.02 5.00
CA ILE A 177 10.02 1.08 5.92
C ILE A 177 9.32 0.55 7.16
N LYS A 178 9.40 1.34 8.24
CA LYS A 178 8.82 1.02 9.56
C LYS A 178 7.43 0.34 9.49
N GLY A 179 6.43 0.97 8.88
CA GLY A 179 5.08 0.39 8.83
C GLY A 179 4.94 -0.86 7.95
N HIS A 180 5.85 -1.12 7.01
CA HIS A 180 5.81 -2.32 6.17
C HIS A 180 6.48 -3.52 6.87
N ILE A 181 7.61 -3.31 7.55
CA ILE A 181 8.37 -4.38 8.22
C ILE A 181 7.64 -4.97 9.44
N ASP A 182 6.64 -4.27 9.97
CA ASP A 182 5.78 -4.81 11.03
C ASP A 182 4.75 -5.82 10.48
N LEU A 183 4.60 -5.95 9.17
CA LEU A 183 3.61 -6.84 8.51
C LEU A 183 4.21 -7.85 7.55
N VAL A 184 5.26 -7.46 6.82
CA VAL A 184 5.86 -8.26 5.74
C VAL A 184 7.25 -8.72 6.20
N TYR A 185 7.44 -10.04 6.28
CA TYR A 185 8.65 -10.71 6.76
C TYR A 185 9.28 -11.59 5.68
#